data_AF-A0A960MMK4-F1
#
_entry.id   AF-A0A960MMK4-F1
#
_cell.length_a   1.000
_cell.length_b   1.000
_cell.length_c   1.000
_cell.angle_alpha   90.00
_cell.angle_beta   90.00
_cell.angle_gamma   90.00
#
_symmetry.space_group_name_H-M   'P 1'
#
loop_
_entity.id
_entity.type
_entity.pdbx_description
1 polymer ?
#
loop_
_entity_poly.entity_id
_entity_poly.type
_entity_poly.pdbx_seq_one_letter_code
_entity_poly.pdbx_strand_id
1 'polypeptide(L)'
;MNKGLLIRLFLSIAAFGGFIYTYIDRQNDLTELKMAIPELIDDVRGLKEENAELCLEIERIEHPSRLIELLREQEFSHLHFPYLSEVMTINMEEG
;
A
#
# COMPACT_ATOMS: atom_id res chain seq x y z
N MET A 1 12.42 -1.22 65.16
CA MET A 1 12.21 -0.76 63.78
C MET A 1 11.40 -1.82 63.05
N ASN A 2 10.15 -1.51 62.67
CA ASN A 2 9.17 -2.51 62.25
C ASN A 2 9.49 -3.05 60.85
N LYS A 3 10.24 -4.14 60.78
CA LYS A 3 10.65 -4.83 59.53
C LYS A 3 9.45 -5.13 58.61
N GLY A 4 8.27 -5.41 59.18
CA GLY A 4 7.04 -5.63 58.41
C GLY A 4 6.53 -4.39 57.66
N LEU A 5 6.76 -3.17 58.19
CA LEU A 5 6.40 -1.93 57.49
C LEU A 5 7.33 -1.69 56.29
N LEU A 6 8.63 -1.93 56.45
CA LEU A 6 9.62 -1.82 55.38
C LEU A 6 9.34 -2.81 54.24
N ILE A 7 9.01 -4.06 54.57
CA ILE A 7 8.69 -5.08 53.56
C ILE A 7 7.41 -4.71 52.80
N ARG A 8 6.36 -4.25 53.49
CA ARG A 8 5.10 -3.82 52.85
C ARG A 8 5.32 -2.61 51.94
N LEU A 9 6.10 -1.63 52.40
CA LEU A 9 6.46 -0.45 51.60
C LEU A 9 7.21 -0.87 50.34
N PHE A 10 8.22 -1.73 50.48
CA PHE A 10 9.00 -2.22 49.36
C PHE A 10 8.13 -2.99 48.36
N LEU A 11 7.25 -3.87 48.83
CA LEU A 11 6.34 -4.62 47.97
C LEU A 11 5.37 -3.68 47.22
N SER A 12 4.87 -2.63 47.89
CA SER A 12 3.97 -1.66 47.27
C SER A 12 4.66 -0.81 46.20
N ILE A 13 5.91 -0.40 46.43
CA ILE A 13 6.71 0.35 45.46
C ILE A 13 7.06 -0.56 44.28
N ALA A 14 7.44 -1.80 44.53
CA ALA A 14 7.76 -2.77 43.48
C ALA A 14 6.53 -3.09 42.61
N ALA A 15 5.36 -3.31 43.23
CA ALA A 15 4.12 -3.53 42.50
C ALA A 15 3.76 -2.31 41.64
N PHE A 16 3.80 -1.11 42.22
CA PHE A 16 3.50 0.13 41.50
C PHE A 16 4.49 0.40 40.36
N GLY A 17 5.78 0.18 40.59
CA GLY A 17 6.81 0.28 39.56
C GLY A 17 6.60 -0.73 38.43
N GLY A 18 6.20 -1.97 38.75
CA GLY A 18 5.85 -2.98 37.76
C GLY A 18 4.62 -2.61 36.92
N PHE A 19 3.59 -2.01 37.53
CA PHE A 19 2.44 -1.49 36.80
C PHE A 19 2.81 -0.35 35.86
N ILE A 20 3.64 0.59 36.32
CA ILE A 20 4.11 1.69 35.47
C ILE A 20 4.94 1.17 34.32
N TYR A 21 5.86 0.24 34.58
CA TYR A 21 6.70 -0.35 33.54
C TYR A 21 5.85 -1.00 32.44
N THR A 22 4.90 -1.85 32.82
CA THR A 22 4.03 -2.52 31.84
C THR A 22 3.12 -1.55 31.09
N TYR A 23 2.69 -0.46 31.73
CA TYR A 23 1.92 0.60 31.08
C TYR A 23 2.75 1.36 30.03
N ILE A 24 3.98 1.74 30.36
CA ILE A 24 4.89 2.43 29.44
C ILE A 24 5.24 1.52 28.26
N ASP A 25 5.51 0.24 28.52
CA ASP A 25 5.84 -0.75 27.48
C ASP A 25 4.70 -0.86 26.46
N ARG A 26 3.45 -1.02 26.93
CA ARG A 26 2.24 -0.99 26.09
C ARG A 26 2.10 0.31 25.29
N GLN A 27 2.50 1.44 25.88
CA GLN A 27 2.42 2.73 25.23
C GLN A 27 3.50 2.89 24.15
N ASN A 28 4.69 2.31 24.37
CA ASN A 28 5.76 2.28 23.38
C ASN A 28 5.37 1.47 22.15
N ASP A 29 4.80 0.27 22.33
CA ASP A 29 4.31 -0.56 21.21
C ASP A 29 3.29 0.20 20.35
N LEU A 30 2.34 0.88 21.00
CA LEU A 30 1.35 1.71 20.31
C LEU A 30 1.98 2.90 19.59
N THR A 31 3.04 3.46 20.14
CA THR A 31 3.76 4.60 19.56
C THR A 31 4.55 4.17 18.35
N GLU A 32 5.26 3.03 18.44
CA GLU A 32 5.99 2.44 17.32
C GLU A 32 5.05 2.14 16.15
N LEU A 33 3.90 1.50 16.42
CA LEU A 33 2.91 1.24 15.38
C LEU A 33 2.37 2.54 14.75
N LYS A 34 2.13 3.58 15.57
CA LYS A 34 1.69 4.89 15.06
C LYS A 34 2.73 5.59 14.22
N MET A 35 4.02 5.35 14.44
CA MET A 35 5.10 5.88 13.62
C MET A 35 5.21 5.15 12.27
N ALA A 36 4.92 3.86 12.22
CA ALA A 36 4.94 3.08 10.98
C ALA A 36 3.76 3.40 10.02
N ILE A 37 2.60 3.78 10.56
CA ILE A 37 1.41 4.12 9.76
C ILE A 37 1.66 5.25 8.73
N PRO A 38 2.21 6.43 9.10
CA PRO A 38 2.42 7.52 8.14
C PRO A 38 3.43 7.14 7.05
N GLU A 39 4.49 6.40 7.37
CA GLU A 39 5.46 5.90 6.40
C GLU A 39 4.76 5.02 5.35
N LEU A 40 3.94 4.07 5.80
CA LEU A 40 3.16 3.22 4.91
C LEU A 40 2.14 3.99 4.06
N ILE A 41 1.55 5.07 4.61
CA ILE A 41 0.63 5.94 3.85
C ILE A 41 1.38 6.67 2.73
N ASP A 42 2.57 7.19 3.01
CA ASP A 42 3.38 7.86 2.01
C ASP A 42 3.82 6.90 0.90
N ASP A 43 4.22 5.67 1.24
CA ASP A 43 4.57 4.62 0.27
C ASP A 43 3.38 4.27 -0.64
N VAL A 44 2.20 4.04 -0.04
CA VAL A 44 0.97 3.76 -0.80
C VAL A 44 0.58 4.93 -1.69
N ARG A 45 0.78 6.17 -1.23
CA ARG A 45 0.51 7.35 -2.05
C ARG A 45 1.47 7.41 -3.24
N GLY A 46 2.77 7.20 -3.02
CA GLY A 46 3.77 7.17 -4.09
C GLY A 46 3.44 6.12 -5.16
N LEU A 47 3.10 4.90 -4.74
CA LEU A 47 2.68 3.84 -5.68
C LEU A 47 1.40 4.19 -6.46
N LYS A 48 0.45 4.87 -5.84
CA LYS A 48 -0.77 5.31 -6.53
C LYS A 48 -0.48 6.40 -7.56
N GLU A 49 0.42 7.33 -7.23
CA GLU A 49 0.85 8.39 -8.16
C GLU A 49 1.59 7.79 -9.35
N GLU A 50 2.53 6.86 -9.13
CA GLU A 50 3.23 6.16 -10.20
C GLU A 50 2.27 5.36 -11.09
N ASN A 51 1.33 4.63 -10.49
CA ASN A 51 0.34 3.88 -11.25
C ASN A 51 -0.57 4.81 -12.08
N ALA A 52 -0.96 5.97 -11.53
CA ALA A 52 -1.71 6.97 -12.26
C ALA A 52 -0.90 7.53 -13.44
N GLU A 53 0.39 7.83 -13.25
CA GLU A 53 1.29 8.28 -14.31
C GLU A 53 1.42 7.23 -15.43
N LEU A 54 1.63 5.96 -15.05
CA LEU A 54 1.69 4.85 -16.00
C LEU A 54 0.37 4.66 -16.76
N CYS A 55 -0.77 4.79 -16.08
CA CYS A 55 -2.08 4.70 -16.72
C CYS A 55 -2.27 5.82 -17.76
N LEU A 56 -1.84 7.06 -17.45
CA LEU A 56 -1.88 8.17 -18.39
C LEU A 56 -0.93 7.94 -19.57
N GLU A 57 0.24 7.35 -19.34
CA GLU A 57 1.17 7.01 -20.41
C GLU A 57 0.60 5.92 -21.33
N ILE A 58 -0.01 4.87 -20.75
CA ILE A 58 -0.73 3.83 -21.49
C ILE A 58 -1.85 4.45 -22.31
N GLU A 59 -2.71 5.28 -21.70
CA GLU A 59 -3.80 5.96 -22.40
C GLU A 59 -3.29 6.81 -23.56
N ARG A 60 -2.16 7.51 -23.38
CA ARG A 60 -1.50 8.27 -24.45
C ARG A 60 -0.95 7.38 -25.56
N ILE A 61 -0.50 6.17 -25.25
CA ILE A 61 -0.03 5.19 -26.25
C ILE A 61 -1.22 4.60 -27.01
N GLU A 62 -2.25 4.20 -26.29
CA GLU A 62 -3.44 3.53 -26.81
C GLU A 62 -4.44 4.48 -27.48
N HIS A 63 -4.24 5.79 -27.35
CA HIS A 63 -5.09 6.76 -27.99
C HIS A 63 -5.16 6.49 -29.51
N PRO A 64 -6.36 6.31 -30.09
CA PRO A 64 -6.54 5.77 -31.44
C PRO A 64 -5.85 6.61 -32.51
N SER A 65 -5.67 7.92 -32.29
CA SER A 65 -4.91 8.78 -33.19
C SER A 65 -3.42 8.39 -33.27
N ARG A 66 -2.81 7.96 -32.17
CA ARG A 66 -1.42 7.52 -32.13
C ARG A 66 -1.25 6.12 -32.72
N LEU A 67 -2.21 5.22 -32.49
CA LEU A 67 -2.25 3.93 -33.19
C LEU A 67 -2.32 4.11 -34.72
N ILE A 68 -3.12 5.07 -35.19
CA ILE A 68 -3.24 5.41 -36.61
C ILE A 68 -1.95 6.03 -37.15
N GLU A 69 -1.22 6.81 -36.35
CA GLU A 69 0.09 7.35 -36.72
C GLU A 69 1.16 6.25 -36.81
N LEU A 70 1.20 5.31 -35.86
CA LEU A 70 2.11 4.16 -35.89
C LEU A 70 1.84 3.25 -37.10
N LEU A 71 0.57 3.05 -37.48
CA LEU A 71 0.19 2.34 -38.71
C LEU A 71 0.72 2.99 -40.00
N ARG A 72 1.11 4.27 -39.97
CA ARG A 72 1.70 4.98 -41.12
C ARG A 72 3.22 4.81 -41.20
N GLU A 73 3.87 4.34 -40.14
CA GLU A 73 5.29 4.01 -40.18
C GLU A 73 5.50 2.69 -40.94
N GLN A 74 6.51 2.63 -41.82
CA GLN A 74 6.75 1.45 -42.66
C GLN A 74 7.00 0.16 -41.86
N GLU A 75 7.49 0.27 -40.63
CA GLU A 75 7.75 -0.89 -39.77
C GLU A 75 6.46 -1.63 -39.38
N PHE A 76 5.32 -0.95 -39.31
CA PHE A 76 4.03 -1.54 -38.93
C PHE A 76 3.10 -1.77 -40.12
N SER A 77 3.58 -1.65 -41.36
CA SER A 77 2.76 -1.79 -42.58
C SER A 77 2.15 -3.19 -42.78
N HIS A 78 2.61 -4.18 -41.99
CA HIS A 78 2.13 -5.55 -41.99
C HIS A 78 0.97 -5.79 -41.01
N LEU A 79 0.68 -4.83 -40.11
CA LEU A 79 -0.48 -4.88 -39.23
C LEU A 79 -1.72 -4.40 -39.99
N HIS A 80 -2.58 -5.33 -40.35
CA HIS A 80 -3.89 -5.03 -40.94
C HIS A 80 -4.94 -4.90 -39.83
N PHE A 81 -5.88 -3.96 -40.00
CA PHE A 81 -7.07 -3.92 -39.15
C PHE A 81 -7.83 -5.24 -39.32
N PRO A 82 -8.07 -6.00 -38.23
CA PRO A 82 -8.84 -7.23 -38.32
C PRO A 82 -10.26 -6.89 -38.80
N TYR A 83 -10.77 -7.69 -39.73
CA TYR A 83 -12.17 -7.58 -40.12
C TYR A 83 -13.05 -7.99 -38.94
N LEU A 84 -14.25 -7.42 -38.80
CA LEU A 84 -15.19 -7.75 -37.72
C LEU A 84 -15.47 -9.27 -37.59
N SER A 85 -15.27 -10.03 -38.66
CA SER A 85 -15.37 -11.50 -38.69
C SER A 85 -14.25 -12.24 -37.94
N GLU A 86 -13.14 -11.58 -37.61
CA GLU A 86 -11.95 -12.15 -36.96
C GLU A 86 -11.89 -11.83 -35.45
N VAL A 87 -12.76 -10.93 -34.98
CA VAL A 87 -12.83 -10.53 -33.57
C VAL A 87 -13.77 -11.47 -32.81
N MET A 88 -13.21 -12.44 -32.08
CA MET A 88 -13.99 -13.26 -31.14
C MET A 88 -14.11 -12.55 -29.79
N THR A 89 -15.32 -12.08 -29.46
CA THR A 89 -15.65 -11.58 -28.13
C THR A 89 -15.93 -12.77 -27.20
N ILE A 90 -15.09 -12.96 -26.19
CA ILE A 90 -15.32 -13.98 -25.16
C ILE A 90 -16.27 -13.36 -24.13
N ASN A 91 -17.54 -13.74 -24.18
CA ASN A 91 -18.49 -13.43 -23.10
C ASN A 91 -18.14 -14.31 -21.90
N MET A 92 -17.59 -13.72 -20.84
CA MET A 92 -17.51 -14.40 -19.55
C MET A 92 -18.91 -14.37 -18.93
N GLU A 93 -19.65 -15.46 -19.11
CA GLU A 93 -20.78 -15.76 -18.22
C GLU A 93 -20.19 -16.17 -16.87
N GLU A 94 -20.31 -15.30 -15.88
CA GLU A 94 -20.04 -15.60 -14.48
C GLU A 94 -21.01 -16.70 -14.02
N GLY A 95 -20.44 -17.86 -13.66
CA GLY A 95 -21.15 -18.97 -13.00
C GLY A 95 -20.84 -19.02 -11.52
#